data_AF-A0AA36C9C2-F1
#
_entry.id   AF-A0AA36C9C2-F1
#
_cell.length_a   1.000
_cell.length_b   1.000
_cell.length_c   1.000
_cell.angle_alpha   90.00
_cell.angle_beta   90.00
_cell.angle_gamma   90.00
#
_symmetry.space_group_name_H-M   'P 1'
#
loop_
_entity.id
_entity.type
_entity.pdbx_description
1 polymer ?
#
loop_
_entity_poly.entity_id
_entity_poly.type
_entity_poly.pdbx_seq_one_letter_code
_entity_poly.pdbx_strand_id
1 'polypeptide(L)'
;MSGIISLNYTFSQYFVEAYTPNSFKSEAWRNMICGLPSTIILGAMTSLLLYRRTLLKKYSNTISFMTITIFILSTPIVIYNTTWYILLCFMDRITYPAVICLFLKKSPSSVWYCSFLVPSVVALNRFLMIVYHHRTTIRFSCVVLFFIWLPMLLYDISHFLIGVPTNNDNCHPLLFTSVPILQQAYTFYVFLATFSGVALNAATFIHIKRYARRAGMAVKVDDKQLFYSVSLQSLVPFCSTGLKALSTLSVYSNQFRLPDWVNAFSNVYALLGSSLIPLISIAMVGKLRRSLIKEPVTNMVNSSLNRKTMFFQKTARLALVAKNKNKTQPSSSSSTAAQQTQRKTLGSIAELQATTLRTAA
;
A
#
# COMPACT_ATOMS: atom_id res chain seq x y z
N MET A 1 30.33 -30.54 30.12
CA MET A 1 28.97 -31.15 30.06
C MET A 1 27.93 -30.44 30.94
N SER A 2 28.25 -29.30 31.54
CA SER A 2 27.36 -28.52 32.43
C SER A 2 26.49 -27.48 31.70
N GLY A 3 26.72 -27.24 30.40
CA GLY A 3 25.97 -26.27 29.61
C GLY A 3 24.67 -26.78 28.97
N ILE A 4 24.49 -28.11 28.86
CA ILE A 4 23.30 -28.70 28.23
C ILE A 4 22.15 -28.84 29.24
N ILE A 5 22.46 -29.02 30.53
CA ILE A 5 21.45 -29.18 31.59
C ILE A 5 20.81 -27.82 31.96
N SER A 6 21.54 -26.71 31.79
CA SER A 6 21.03 -25.36 32.00
C SER A 6 20.06 -24.86 30.92
N LEU A 7 19.99 -25.51 29.75
CA LEU A 7 19.04 -25.18 28.68
C LEU A 7 17.64 -25.78 28.94
N ASN A 8 17.56 -26.91 29.64
CA ASN A 8 16.28 -27.57 29.97
C ASN A 8 15.55 -26.88 31.13
N TYR A 9 16.27 -26.29 32.09
CA TYR A 9 15.63 -25.60 33.22
C TYR A 9 15.11 -24.20 32.86
N THR A 10 15.75 -23.49 31.93
CA THR A 10 15.21 -22.21 31.44
C THR A 10 13.97 -22.42 30.60
N PHE A 11 13.89 -23.47 29.77
CA PHE A 11 12.76 -23.71 28.88
C PHE A 11 11.39 -23.88 29.59
N SER A 12 11.38 -24.43 30.80
CA SER A 12 10.15 -24.70 31.57
C SER A 12 9.50 -23.47 32.19
N GLN A 13 10.26 -22.42 32.54
CA GLN A 13 9.73 -21.23 33.22
C GLN A 13 9.07 -20.21 32.26
N TYR A 14 9.18 -20.39 30.95
CA TYR A 14 8.51 -19.53 29.95
C TYR A 14 7.05 -19.90 29.68
N PHE A 15 6.53 -20.93 30.35
CA PHE A 15 5.18 -21.45 30.10
C PHE A 15 4.16 -20.78 31.02
N VAL A 16 3.46 -19.81 30.43
CA VAL A 16 2.17 -19.28 30.85
C VAL A 16 2.22 -18.35 32.07
N GLU A 17 2.47 -17.08 31.81
CA GLU A 17 2.16 -15.99 32.74
C GLU A 17 0.91 -15.26 32.25
N ALA A 18 -0.06 -15.01 33.13
CA ALA A 18 -1.35 -14.41 32.78
C ALA A 18 -1.29 -12.88 32.83
N TYR A 19 -1.72 -12.24 31.73
CA TYR A 19 -1.54 -10.81 31.49
C TYR A 19 -2.85 -10.03 31.47
N THR A 20 -2.84 -8.79 31.98
CA THR A 20 -3.99 -7.87 32.03
C THR A 20 -3.94 -6.80 30.91
N PRO A 21 -4.97 -6.69 30.05
CA PRO A 21 -4.92 -6.06 28.72
C PRO A 21 -5.21 -4.54 28.64
N ASN A 22 -5.59 -3.87 29.73
CA ASN A 22 -6.29 -2.59 29.63
C ASN A 22 -5.47 -1.37 29.16
N SER A 23 -4.14 -1.35 29.30
CA SER A 23 -3.30 -0.21 28.86
C SER A 23 -2.97 -0.19 27.36
N PHE A 24 -3.25 -1.26 26.61
CA PHE A 24 -2.72 -1.46 25.24
C PHE A 24 -3.78 -1.50 24.14
N LYS A 25 -5.05 -1.42 24.52
CA LYS A 25 -6.18 -1.24 23.59
C LYS A 25 -5.98 -0.02 22.68
N SER A 26 -5.45 1.08 23.21
CA SER A 26 -5.23 2.33 22.48
C SER A 26 -4.21 2.19 21.35
N GLU A 27 -3.14 1.41 21.58
CA GLU A 27 -2.10 1.16 20.59
C GLU A 27 -2.56 0.22 19.49
N ALA A 28 -3.21 -0.89 19.87
CA ALA A 28 -3.77 -1.84 18.94
C ALA A 28 -4.84 -1.19 18.06
N TRP A 29 -5.71 -0.37 18.66
CA TRP A 29 -6.70 0.46 17.96
C TRP A 29 -6.03 1.39 16.94
N ARG A 30 -5.01 2.15 17.36
CA ARG A 30 -4.27 3.09 16.48
C ARG A 30 -3.64 2.36 15.29
N ASN A 31 -2.99 1.23 15.53
CA ASN A 31 -2.37 0.46 14.45
C ASN A 31 -3.41 -0.13 13.50
N MET A 32 -4.55 -0.59 14.04
CA MET A 32 -5.67 -1.09 13.24
C MET A 32 -6.28 0.02 12.38
N ILE A 33 -6.61 1.17 12.95
CA ILE A 33 -7.29 2.26 12.23
C ILE A 33 -6.40 2.88 11.15
N CYS A 34 -5.06 2.85 11.31
CA CYS A 34 -4.13 3.30 10.29
C CYS A 34 -3.80 2.21 9.26
N GLY A 35 -3.72 0.94 9.69
CA GLY A 35 -3.35 -0.19 8.84
C GLY A 35 -4.47 -0.68 7.92
N LEU A 36 -5.72 -0.73 8.42
CA LEU A 36 -6.86 -1.24 7.64
C LEU A 36 -7.14 -0.40 6.38
N PRO A 37 -7.29 0.94 6.45
CA PRO A 37 -7.50 1.76 5.25
C PRO A 37 -6.36 1.61 4.25
N SER A 38 -5.12 1.57 4.75
CA SER A 38 -3.92 1.39 3.92
C SER A 38 -3.98 0.07 3.13
N THR A 39 -4.39 -1.02 3.80
CA THR A 39 -4.52 -2.35 3.18
C THR A 39 -5.69 -2.41 2.20
N ILE A 40 -6.82 -1.77 2.50
CA ILE A 40 -7.97 -1.67 1.59
C ILE A 40 -7.58 -0.94 0.31
N ILE A 41 -6.88 0.20 0.43
CA ILE A 41 -6.38 0.96 -0.71
C ILE A 41 -5.42 0.11 -1.54
N LEU A 42 -4.44 -0.53 -0.91
CA LEU A 42 -3.47 -1.41 -1.57
C LEU A 42 -4.16 -2.59 -2.27
N GLY A 43 -5.16 -3.19 -1.65
CA GLY A 43 -5.95 -4.28 -2.22
C GLY A 43 -6.77 -3.84 -3.44
N ALA A 44 -7.39 -2.66 -3.37
CA ALA A 44 -8.10 -2.07 -4.51
C ALA A 44 -7.15 -1.78 -5.68
N MET A 45 -5.98 -1.21 -5.41
CA MET A 45 -4.96 -0.93 -6.42
C MET A 45 -4.41 -2.21 -7.06
N THR A 46 -4.12 -3.21 -6.23
CA THR A 46 -3.66 -4.54 -6.68
C THR A 46 -4.70 -5.20 -7.58
N SER A 47 -5.97 -5.21 -7.15
CA SER A 47 -7.08 -5.76 -7.93
C SER A 47 -7.22 -5.07 -9.29
N LEU A 48 -7.10 -3.73 -9.32
CA LEU A 48 -7.18 -2.95 -10.56
C LEU A 48 -6.04 -3.26 -11.53
N LEU A 49 -4.81 -3.45 -11.02
CA LEU A 49 -3.66 -3.86 -11.82
C LEU A 49 -3.83 -5.27 -12.39
N LEU A 50 -4.34 -6.21 -11.59
CA LEU A 50 -4.60 -7.58 -12.03
C LEU A 50 -5.71 -7.63 -13.09
N TYR A 51 -6.75 -6.81 -12.96
CA TYR A 51 -7.81 -6.67 -13.95
C TYR A 51 -7.27 -6.10 -15.28
N ARG A 52 -6.38 -5.10 -15.23
CA ARG A 52 -5.77 -4.49 -16.43
C ARG A 52 -4.42 -5.10 -16.77
N ARG A 53 -4.44 -6.31 -17.34
CA ARG A 53 -3.25 -7.07 -17.77
C ARG A 53 -2.24 -6.28 -18.62
N THR A 54 -2.68 -5.31 -19.41
CA THR A 54 -1.79 -4.44 -20.21
C THR A 54 -0.91 -3.55 -19.33
N LEU A 55 -1.47 -2.95 -18.28
CA LEU A 55 -0.73 -2.15 -17.31
C LEU A 55 0.19 -3.03 -16.47
N LEU A 56 -0.30 -4.21 -16.07
CA LEU A 56 0.49 -5.21 -15.34
C LEU A 56 1.77 -5.60 -16.10
N LYS A 57 1.67 -5.86 -17.41
CA LYS A 57 2.83 -6.20 -18.23
C LYS A 57 3.77 -5.00 -18.43
N LYS A 58 3.21 -3.83 -18.73
CA LYS A 58 3.97 -2.61 -19.04
C LYS A 58 4.79 -2.09 -17.86
N TYR A 59 4.25 -2.15 -16.65
CA TYR A 59 4.90 -1.66 -15.43
C TYR A 59 5.30 -2.80 -14.47
N SER A 60 5.48 -4.01 -15.02
CA SER A 60 5.77 -5.26 -14.30
C SER A 60 6.89 -5.10 -13.27
N ASN A 61 8.08 -4.67 -13.68
CA ASN A 61 9.27 -4.53 -12.82
C ASN A 61 9.31 -3.25 -11.96
N THR A 62 8.29 -2.40 -12.03
CA THR A 62 8.25 -1.14 -11.28
C THR A 62 6.98 -1.07 -10.44
N ILE A 63 5.93 -0.47 -10.96
CA ILE A 63 4.72 -0.14 -10.21
C ILE A 63 3.95 -1.41 -9.82
N SER A 64 3.87 -2.39 -10.73
CA SER A 64 3.13 -3.63 -10.46
C SER A 64 3.82 -4.50 -9.42
N PHE A 65 5.12 -4.79 -9.61
CA PHE A 65 5.91 -5.51 -8.60
C PHE A 65 5.84 -4.81 -7.24
N MET A 66 6.03 -3.49 -7.21
CA MET A 66 5.99 -2.73 -5.97
C MET A 66 4.63 -2.82 -5.26
N THR A 67 3.54 -2.53 -5.97
CA THR A 67 2.18 -2.50 -5.39
C THR A 67 1.76 -3.87 -4.87
N ILE A 68 1.95 -4.91 -5.69
CA ILE A 68 1.55 -6.29 -5.34
C ILE A 68 2.40 -6.81 -4.18
N THR A 69 3.72 -6.60 -4.23
CA THR A 69 4.63 -7.11 -3.21
C THR A 69 4.42 -6.38 -1.89
N ILE A 70 4.25 -5.05 -1.90
CA ILE A 70 3.91 -4.30 -0.67
C ILE A 70 2.58 -4.77 -0.09
N PHE A 71 1.53 -4.96 -0.91
CA PHE A 71 0.26 -5.49 -0.43
C PHE A 71 0.42 -6.85 0.26
N ILE A 72 1.11 -7.79 -0.38
CA ILE A 72 1.34 -9.13 0.18
C ILE A 72 2.13 -9.04 1.49
N LEU A 73 3.19 -8.21 1.54
CA LEU A 73 4.08 -8.11 2.69
C LEU A 73 3.50 -7.27 3.84
N SER A 74 2.62 -6.32 3.58
CA SER A 74 1.99 -5.49 4.62
C SER A 74 0.73 -6.12 5.22
N THR A 75 0.07 -7.03 4.49
CA THR A 75 -1.19 -7.63 4.94
C THR A 75 -1.05 -8.41 6.26
N PRO A 76 0.00 -9.25 6.48
CA PRO A 76 0.14 -10.02 7.71
C PRO A 76 0.16 -9.17 8.98
N ILE A 77 0.84 -8.02 8.98
CA ILE A 77 0.92 -7.15 10.17
C ILE A 77 -0.43 -6.48 10.47
N VAL A 78 -1.22 -6.17 9.44
CA VAL A 78 -2.54 -5.57 9.61
C VAL A 78 -3.53 -6.60 10.13
N ILE A 79 -3.48 -7.84 9.63
CA ILE A 79 -4.25 -8.95 10.19
C ILE A 79 -3.89 -9.14 11.66
N TYR A 80 -2.59 -9.23 11.99
CA TYR A 80 -2.12 -9.36 13.37
C TYR A 80 -2.67 -8.25 14.28
N ASN A 81 -2.50 -6.97 13.91
CA ASN A 81 -2.98 -5.85 14.71
C ASN A 81 -4.51 -5.86 14.88
N THR A 82 -5.25 -6.23 13.83
CA THR A 82 -6.71 -6.29 13.87
C THR A 82 -7.20 -7.43 14.75
N THR A 83 -6.64 -8.63 14.58
CA THR A 83 -6.96 -9.79 15.42
C THR A 83 -6.61 -9.50 16.88
N TRP A 84 -5.46 -8.88 17.14
CA TRP A 84 -5.06 -8.52 18.49
C TRP A 84 -6.02 -7.52 19.14
N TYR A 85 -6.41 -6.47 18.42
CA TYR A 85 -7.41 -5.52 18.90
C TYR A 85 -8.75 -6.18 19.24
N ILE A 86 -9.24 -7.07 18.36
CA ILE A 86 -10.47 -7.83 18.58
C ILE A 86 -10.34 -8.67 19.86
N LEU A 87 -9.25 -9.45 20.00
CA LEU A 87 -9.04 -10.28 21.19
C LEU A 87 -9.00 -9.46 22.48
N LEU A 88 -8.29 -8.33 22.49
CA LEU A 88 -8.25 -7.43 23.66
C LEU A 88 -9.63 -6.84 24.00
N CYS A 89 -10.53 -6.68 23.01
CA CYS A 89 -11.89 -6.20 23.23
C CYS A 89 -12.79 -7.24 23.92
N PHE A 90 -12.55 -8.53 23.68
CA PHE A 90 -13.43 -9.61 24.15
C PHE A 90 -12.83 -10.49 25.26
N MET A 91 -11.53 -10.37 25.55
CA MET A 91 -10.86 -11.17 26.56
C MET A 91 -10.19 -10.27 27.61
N ASP A 92 -10.54 -10.49 28.88
CA ASP A 92 -9.95 -9.77 30.02
C ASP A 92 -8.55 -10.27 30.38
N ARG A 93 -8.16 -11.46 29.92
CA ARG A 93 -6.80 -12.00 30.03
C ARG A 93 -6.51 -12.88 28.83
N ILE A 94 -5.29 -12.75 28.31
CA ILE A 94 -4.80 -13.55 27.19
C ILE A 94 -3.50 -14.22 27.65
N THR A 95 -3.47 -15.54 27.63
CA THR A 95 -2.32 -16.35 28.02
C THR A 95 -1.74 -17.07 26.81
N TYR A 96 -0.51 -16.74 26.44
CA TYR A 96 0.24 -17.45 25.40
C TYR A 96 1.63 -17.84 25.90
N PRO A 97 2.18 -18.98 25.46
CA PRO A 97 3.60 -19.29 25.59
C PRO A 97 4.46 -18.22 24.92
N ALA A 98 5.62 -17.90 25.53
CA ALA A 98 6.56 -16.89 25.04
C ALA A 98 6.95 -17.08 23.56
N VAL A 99 7.11 -18.34 23.14
CA VAL A 99 7.51 -18.72 21.78
C VAL A 99 6.41 -18.42 20.76
N ILE A 100 5.16 -18.73 21.10
CA ILE A 100 3.99 -18.45 20.25
C ILE A 100 3.82 -16.94 20.11
N CYS A 101 3.95 -16.25 21.23
CA CYS A 101 3.89 -14.81 21.32
C CYS A 101 4.96 -14.11 20.46
N LEU A 102 6.21 -14.55 20.58
CA LEU A 102 7.34 -14.09 19.77
C LEU A 102 7.06 -14.34 18.27
N PHE A 103 6.64 -15.55 17.91
CA PHE A 103 6.36 -15.91 16.52
C PHE A 103 5.25 -15.06 15.91
N LEU A 104 4.13 -14.91 16.61
CA LEU A 104 2.98 -14.12 16.16
C LEU A 104 3.30 -12.64 16.02
N LYS A 105 4.23 -12.09 16.82
CA LYS A 105 4.62 -10.68 16.73
C LYS A 105 5.74 -10.42 15.73
N LYS A 106 6.81 -11.22 15.78
CA LYS A 106 8.04 -11.01 14.98
C LYS A 106 7.82 -11.38 13.52
N SER A 107 7.13 -12.47 13.22
CA SER A 107 6.94 -12.89 11.81
C SER A 107 6.19 -11.83 11.00
N PRO A 108 5.02 -11.31 11.43
CA PRO A 108 4.34 -10.24 10.70
C PRO A 108 5.14 -8.94 10.66
N SER A 109 5.87 -8.61 11.74
CA SER A 109 6.71 -7.42 11.78
C SER A 109 7.87 -7.50 10.78
N SER A 110 8.54 -8.65 10.70
CA SER A 110 9.65 -8.91 9.78
C SER A 110 9.22 -8.80 8.32
N VAL A 111 8.10 -9.45 7.99
CA VAL A 111 7.50 -9.39 6.65
C VAL A 111 7.09 -7.96 6.32
N TRP A 112 6.53 -7.21 7.28
CA TRP A 112 6.19 -5.81 7.08
C TRP A 112 7.42 -4.93 6.84
N TYR A 113 8.51 -5.11 7.60
CA TYR A 113 9.74 -4.38 7.33
C TYR A 113 10.34 -4.72 5.96
N CYS A 114 10.21 -5.97 5.49
CA CYS A 114 10.58 -6.35 4.14
C CYS A 114 9.83 -5.52 3.08
N SER A 115 8.58 -5.13 3.34
CA SER A 115 7.83 -4.23 2.45
C SER A 115 8.51 -2.86 2.25
N PHE A 116 9.25 -2.35 3.23
CA PHE A 116 10.00 -1.10 3.12
C PHE A 116 11.27 -1.21 2.28
N LEU A 117 11.74 -2.42 2.02
CA LEU A 117 12.89 -2.68 1.15
C LEU A 117 12.49 -2.72 -0.33
N VAL A 118 11.20 -2.92 -0.63
CA VAL A 118 10.69 -3.05 -2.00
C VAL A 118 11.03 -1.82 -2.86
N PRO A 119 10.85 -0.56 -2.40
CA PRO A 119 11.26 0.61 -3.18
C PRO A 119 12.76 0.65 -3.51
N SER A 120 13.63 0.19 -2.61
CA SER A 120 15.07 0.10 -2.85
C SER A 120 15.41 -0.94 -3.92
N VAL A 121 14.74 -2.10 -3.91
CA VAL A 121 14.89 -3.12 -4.96
C VAL A 121 14.44 -2.58 -6.32
N VAL A 122 13.31 -1.87 -6.35
CA VAL A 122 12.82 -1.22 -7.58
C VAL A 122 13.81 -0.15 -8.06
N ALA A 123 14.39 0.64 -7.14
CA ALA A 123 15.41 1.63 -7.47
C ALA A 123 16.66 0.98 -8.09
N LEU A 124 17.15 -0.12 -7.50
CA LEU A 124 18.28 -0.89 -8.06
C LEU A 124 17.97 -1.42 -9.45
N ASN A 125 16.80 -2.04 -9.64
CA ASN A 125 16.40 -2.54 -10.96
C ASN A 125 16.38 -1.45 -12.02
N ARG A 126 15.85 -0.28 -11.68
CA ARG A 126 15.81 0.87 -12.60
C ARG A 126 17.21 1.38 -12.90
N PHE A 127 18.06 1.48 -11.88
CA PHE A 127 19.45 1.87 -12.05
C PHE A 127 20.18 0.93 -13.00
N LEU A 128 20.05 -0.39 -12.82
CA LEU A 128 20.63 -1.40 -13.71
C LEU A 128 20.09 -1.30 -15.15
N MET A 129 18.78 -1.13 -15.32
CA MET A 129 18.17 -0.98 -16.65
C MET A 129 18.57 0.31 -17.38
N ILE A 130 18.70 1.42 -16.66
CA ILE A 130 18.92 2.75 -17.25
C ILE A 130 20.40 3.05 -17.43
N VAL A 131 21.21 2.77 -16.41
CA VAL A 131 22.64 3.13 -16.39
C VAL A 131 23.51 2.05 -17.03
N TYR A 132 23.18 0.77 -16.79
CA TYR A 132 23.94 -0.37 -17.31
C TYR A 132 23.25 -1.07 -18.49
N HIS A 133 22.09 -0.59 -18.93
CA HIS A 133 21.29 -1.21 -19.99
C HIS A 133 21.00 -2.71 -19.77
N HIS A 134 20.99 -3.15 -18.51
CA HIS A 134 20.81 -4.56 -18.17
C HIS A 134 19.32 -4.90 -18.09
N ARG A 135 18.89 -5.96 -18.79
CA ARG A 135 17.49 -6.41 -18.77
C ARG A 135 17.19 -7.16 -17.47
N THR A 136 16.56 -6.49 -16.52
CA THR A 136 16.12 -7.11 -15.26
C THR A 136 14.75 -7.76 -15.41
N THR A 137 14.47 -8.76 -14.58
CA THR A 137 13.18 -9.47 -14.53
C THR A 137 12.57 -9.39 -13.13
N ILE A 138 11.28 -9.70 -13.00
CA ILE A 138 10.61 -9.80 -11.70
C ILE A 138 11.34 -10.84 -10.82
N ARG A 139 11.79 -11.96 -11.39
CA ARG A 139 12.51 -13.00 -10.66
C ARG A 139 13.78 -12.46 -10.01
N PHE A 140 14.56 -11.68 -10.76
CA PHE A 140 15.74 -10.99 -10.22
C PHE A 140 15.37 -10.09 -9.04
N SER A 141 14.27 -9.34 -9.16
CA SER A 141 13.75 -8.48 -8.08
C SER A 141 13.41 -9.28 -6.81
N CYS A 142 12.75 -10.43 -6.95
CA CYS A 142 12.44 -11.31 -5.83
C CYS A 142 13.71 -11.86 -5.16
N VAL A 143 14.70 -12.28 -5.96
CA VAL A 143 15.97 -12.81 -5.46
C VAL A 143 16.73 -11.73 -4.68
N VAL A 144 16.85 -10.52 -5.24
CA VAL A 144 17.49 -9.39 -4.55
C VAL A 144 16.75 -9.06 -3.25
N LEU A 145 15.41 -9.00 -3.28
CA LEU A 145 14.60 -8.72 -2.09
C LEU A 145 14.85 -9.77 -0.99
N PHE A 146 14.91 -11.05 -1.36
CA PHE A 146 15.21 -12.14 -0.43
C PHE A 146 16.59 -11.97 0.21
N PHE A 147 17.63 -11.67 -0.56
CA PHE A 147 18.97 -11.46 -0.02
C PHE A 147 19.07 -10.22 0.89
N ILE A 148 18.37 -9.13 0.57
CA ILE A 148 18.34 -7.95 1.44
C ILE A 148 17.50 -8.23 2.70
N TRP A 149 16.50 -9.10 2.64
CA TRP A 149 15.70 -9.49 3.80
C TRP A 149 16.40 -10.54 4.69
N LEU A 150 17.32 -11.34 4.15
CA LEU A 150 17.97 -12.44 4.87
C LEU A 150 18.65 -12.01 6.19
N PRO A 151 19.40 -10.90 6.28
CA PRO A 151 19.96 -10.44 7.56
C PRO A 151 18.89 -10.15 8.63
N MET A 152 17.70 -9.70 8.21
CA MET A 152 16.58 -9.46 9.12
C MET A 152 15.99 -10.77 9.63
N LEU A 153 15.87 -11.78 8.76
CA LEU A 153 15.45 -13.12 9.17
C LEU A 153 16.43 -13.75 10.16
N LEU A 154 17.74 -13.60 9.93
CA LEU A 154 18.76 -14.09 10.86
C LEU A 154 18.68 -13.38 12.22
N TYR A 155 18.41 -12.08 12.21
CA TYR A 155 18.16 -11.31 13.44
C TYR A 155 16.91 -11.81 14.17
N ASP A 156 15.81 -12.08 13.48
CA ASP A 156 14.61 -12.63 14.11
C ASP A 156 14.87 -14.03 14.69
N ILE A 157 15.58 -14.91 13.96
CA ILE A 157 15.99 -16.24 14.44
C ILE A 157 16.83 -16.13 15.72
N SER A 158 17.72 -15.14 15.84
CA SER A 158 18.50 -14.98 17.07
C SER A 158 17.64 -14.70 18.31
N HIS A 159 16.44 -14.10 18.16
CA HIS A 159 15.53 -13.92 19.31
C HIS A 159 15.01 -15.26 19.83
N PHE A 160 14.83 -16.25 18.95
CA PHE A 160 14.40 -17.59 19.36
C PHE A 160 15.53 -18.38 20.02
N LEU A 161 16.79 -18.11 19.65
CA LEU A 161 17.95 -18.89 20.12
C LEU A 161 18.56 -18.33 21.41
N ILE A 162 18.68 -17.01 21.53
CA ILE A 162 19.40 -16.32 22.62
C ILE A 162 18.58 -15.21 23.28
N GLY A 163 17.27 -15.17 23.02
CA GLY A 163 16.41 -14.16 23.59
C GLY A 163 16.13 -14.39 25.08
N VAL A 164 15.97 -13.28 25.81
CA VAL A 164 15.64 -13.21 27.23
C VAL A 164 14.22 -12.67 27.35
N PRO A 165 13.37 -13.18 28.26
CA PRO A 165 12.00 -12.72 28.39
C PRO A 165 12.03 -11.28 28.88
N THR A 166 11.31 -10.44 28.18
CA THR A 166 11.12 -9.05 28.58
C THR A 166 9.65 -8.70 28.45
N ASN A 167 9.26 -7.74 29.28
CA ASN A 167 7.91 -7.23 29.28
C ASN A 167 7.68 -6.46 27.97
N ASN A 168 6.57 -6.76 27.29
CA ASN A 168 6.23 -6.10 26.04
C ASN A 168 4.73 -5.79 26.02
N ASP A 169 4.43 -4.67 25.38
CA ASP A 169 3.14 -3.97 25.38
C ASP A 169 2.00 -4.78 24.76
N ASN A 170 2.29 -5.61 23.76
CA ASN A 170 1.24 -6.32 23.03
C ASN A 170 1.20 -7.80 23.30
N CYS A 171 2.26 -8.40 23.84
CA CYS A 171 2.32 -9.85 23.93
C CYS A 171 3.41 -10.18 24.94
N HIS A 172 3.01 -10.77 26.07
CA HIS A 172 3.88 -11.04 27.20
C HIS A 172 3.87 -12.54 27.54
N PRO A 173 5.04 -13.15 27.83
CA PRO A 173 6.40 -12.59 27.69
C PRO A 173 6.87 -12.61 26.23
N LEU A 174 7.69 -11.63 25.80
CA LEU A 174 8.37 -11.66 24.50
C LEU A 174 9.88 -11.85 24.70
N LEU A 175 10.49 -12.72 23.91
CA LEU A 175 11.95 -12.85 23.93
C LEU A 175 12.59 -11.67 23.17
N PHE A 176 13.52 -10.97 23.81
CA PHE A 176 14.36 -9.95 23.19
C PHE A 176 15.83 -10.32 23.34
N THR A 177 16.65 -9.94 22.36
CA THR A 177 18.09 -10.16 22.47
C THR A 177 18.64 -9.33 23.63
N SER A 178 19.32 -9.97 24.57
CA SER A 178 20.09 -9.27 25.63
C SER A 178 21.29 -8.50 25.09
N VAL A 179 21.59 -8.65 23.78
CA VAL A 179 22.73 -8.05 23.09
C VAL A 179 22.30 -6.73 22.41
N PRO A 180 22.53 -5.56 23.03
CA PRO A 180 22.06 -4.27 22.52
C PRO A 180 22.68 -3.89 21.17
N ILE A 181 23.93 -4.30 20.94
CA ILE A 181 24.68 -4.07 19.69
C ILE A 181 23.94 -4.70 18.50
N LEU A 182 23.32 -5.86 18.69
CA LEU A 182 22.63 -6.56 17.62
C LEU A 182 21.37 -5.80 17.16
N GLN A 183 20.65 -5.19 18.11
CA GLN A 183 19.50 -4.33 17.82
C GLN A 183 19.92 -3.05 17.08
N GLN A 184 21.05 -2.45 17.45
CA GLN A 184 21.59 -1.29 16.74
C GLN A 184 21.99 -1.64 15.31
N ALA A 185 22.74 -2.74 15.13
CA ALA A 185 23.17 -3.22 13.83
C ALA A 185 21.96 -3.50 12.92
N TYR A 186 20.91 -4.11 13.46
CA TYR A 186 19.66 -4.33 12.74
C TYR A 186 19.00 -3.02 12.30
N THR A 187 18.79 -2.06 13.21
CA THR A 187 18.10 -0.82 12.85
C THR A 187 18.92 0.01 11.87
N PHE A 188 20.24 0.03 12.03
CA PHE A 188 21.16 0.70 11.10
C PHE A 188 21.17 0.04 9.72
N TYR A 189 21.15 -1.30 9.67
CA TYR A 189 21.03 -2.05 8.41
C TYR A 189 19.76 -1.68 7.65
N VAL A 190 18.60 -1.68 8.31
CA VAL A 190 17.32 -1.32 7.70
C VAL A 190 17.34 0.14 7.19
N PHE A 191 17.92 1.06 7.97
CA PHE A 191 18.11 2.44 7.54
C PHE A 191 19.01 2.55 6.29
N LEU A 192 20.17 1.90 6.30
CA LEU A 192 21.08 1.89 5.14
C LEU A 192 20.42 1.30 3.90
N ALA A 193 19.65 0.22 4.04
CA ALA A 193 18.97 -0.43 2.94
C ALA A 193 17.87 0.46 2.32
N THR A 194 17.18 1.28 3.10
CA THR A 194 16.21 2.26 2.56
C THR A 194 16.91 3.49 2.00
N PHE A 195 17.99 3.95 2.62
CA PHE A 195 18.84 5.04 2.12
C PHE A 195 19.45 4.71 0.75
N SER A 196 19.89 3.47 0.53
CA SER A 196 20.44 3.05 -0.77
C SER A 196 19.44 3.22 -1.91
N GLY A 197 18.14 3.01 -1.65
CA GLY A 197 17.08 3.25 -2.63
C GLY A 197 16.98 4.72 -3.04
N VAL A 198 17.09 5.65 -2.07
CA VAL A 198 17.13 7.10 -2.33
C VAL A 198 18.38 7.45 -3.15
N ALA A 199 19.55 6.95 -2.75
CA ALA A 199 20.82 7.19 -3.43
C ALA A 199 20.82 6.66 -4.88
N LEU A 200 20.30 5.45 -5.11
CA LEU A 200 20.21 4.85 -6.45
C LEU A 200 19.26 5.62 -7.37
N ASN A 201 18.12 6.09 -6.84
CA ASN A 201 17.22 6.95 -7.61
C ASN A 201 17.88 8.29 -7.97
N ALA A 202 18.58 8.92 -7.01
CA ALA A 202 19.33 10.14 -7.28
C ALA A 202 20.42 9.93 -8.35
N ALA A 203 21.20 8.84 -8.24
CA ALA A 203 22.22 8.47 -9.22
C ALA A 203 21.63 8.25 -10.62
N THR A 204 20.51 7.53 -10.71
CA THR A 204 19.77 7.31 -11.97
C THR A 204 19.37 8.64 -12.61
N PHE A 205 18.88 9.59 -11.84
CA PHE A 205 18.48 10.90 -12.35
C PHE A 205 19.64 11.76 -12.79
N ILE A 206 20.73 11.77 -12.03
CA ILE A 206 21.97 12.45 -12.41
C ILE A 206 22.45 11.90 -13.76
N HIS A 207 22.39 10.58 -13.96
CA HIS A 207 22.76 9.94 -15.22
C HIS A 207 21.86 10.39 -16.38
N ILE A 208 20.52 10.34 -16.21
CA ILE A 208 19.56 10.81 -17.24
C ILE A 208 19.81 12.28 -17.60
N LYS A 209 20.00 13.14 -16.59
CA LYS A 209 20.24 14.58 -16.80
C LYS A 209 21.54 14.83 -17.54
N ARG A 210 22.61 14.09 -17.21
CA ARG A 210 23.91 14.18 -17.91
C ARG A 210 23.78 13.72 -19.37
N TYR A 211 23.08 12.63 -19.62
CA TYR A 211 22.84 12.12 -20.97
C TYR A 211 22.04 13.12 -21.82
N ALA A 212 20.92 13.61 -21.30
CA ALA A 212 20.09 14.60 -22.00
C ALA A 212 20.88 15.87 -22.35
N ARG A 213 21.70 16.37 -21.42
CA ARG A 213 22.57 17.53 -21.64
C ARG A 213 23.61 17.29 -22.74
N ARG A 214 24.26 16.12 -22.76
CA ARG A 214 25.24 15.74 -23.80
C ARG A 214 24.59 15.62 -25.18
N ALA A 215 23.35 15.14 -25.23
CA ALA A 215 22.61 15.00 -26.47
C ALA A 215 21.90 16.30 -26.92
N GLY A 216 22.09 17.43 -26.21
CA GLY A 216 21.40 18.69 -26.52
C GLY A 216 19.87 18.63 -26.36
N MET A 217 19.35 17.63 -25.65
CA MET A 217 17.91 17.41 -25.48
C MET A 217 17.42 17.85 -24.09
N ALA A 218 16.21 18.38 -24.04
CA ALA A 218 15.52 18.59 -22.77
C ALA A 218 14.99 17.27 -22.21
N VAL A 219 15.09 17.06 -20.89
CA VAL A 219 14.48 15.93 -20.21
C VAL A 219 12.96 16.04 -20.33
N LYS A 220 12.31 15.00 -20.87
CA LYS A 220 10.86 14.97 -21.09
C LYS A 220 10.10 15.12 -19.77
N VAL A 221 8.95 15.79 -19.82
CA VAL A 221 8.10 16.03 -18.63
C VAL A 221 7.68 14.71 -17.96
N ASP A 222 7.34 13.69 -18.76
CA ASP A 222 6.99 12.36 -18.26
C ASP A 222 8.13 11.72 -17.44
N ASP A 223 9.38 11.89 -17.86
CA ASP A 223 10.55 11.33 -17.18
C ASP A 223 10.82 12.06 -15.86
N LYS A 224 10.62 13.38 -15.82
CA LYS A 224 10.68 14.17 -14.58
C LYS A 224 9.58 13.75 -13.60
N GLN A 225 8.34 13.59 -14.06
CA GLN A 225 7.22 13.14 -13.23
C GLN A 225 7.48 11.75 -12.64
N LEU A 226 7.98 10.83 -13.46
CA LEU A 226 8.34 9.49 -13.02
C LEU A 226 9.48 9.52 -11.99
N PHE A 227 10.47 10.40 -12.17
CA PHE A 227 11.54 10.59 -11.18
C PHE A 227 10.99 11.09 -9.84
N TYR A 228 10.24 12.19 -9.83
CA TYR A 228 9.65 12.72 -8.58
C TYR A 228 8.80 11.68 -7.86
N SER A 229 8.00 10.92 -8.62
CA SER A 229 7.19 9.84 -8.08
C SER A 229 8.03 8.79 -7.35
N VAL A 230 9.12 8.32 -7.96
CA VAL A 230 9.93 7.24 -7.37
C VAL A 230 10.86 7.73 -6.25
N SER A 231 11.32 8.98 -6.32
CA SER A 231 12.05 9.61 -5.22
C SER A 231 11.18 9.74 -3.98
N LEU A 232 9.93 10.22 -4.13
CA LEU A 232 8.97 10.29 -3.03
C LEU A 232 8.64 8.91 -2.46
N GLN A 233 8.51 7.88 -3.31
CA GLN A 233 8.29 6.49 -2.86
C GLN A 233 9.43 5.95 -1.99
N SER A 234 10.67 6.35 -2.25
CA SER A 234 11.83 5.91 -1.48
C SER A 234 12.04 6.75 -0.21
N LEU A 235 11.56 8.00 -0.20
CA LEU A 235 11.60 8.86 0.98
C LEU A 235 10.67 8.38 2.10
N VAL A 236 9.51 7.82 1.77
CA VAL A 236 8.56 7.29 2.77
C VAL A 236 9.20 6.25 3.70
N PRO A 237 9.76 5.12 3.20
CA PRO A 237 10.41 4.14 4.06
C PRO A 237 11.68 4.68 4.70
N PHE A 238 12.44 5.56 4.02
CA PHE A 238 13.62 6.20 4.60
C PHE A 238 13.29 7.04 5.83
N CYS A 239 12.27 7.91 5.77
CA CYS A 239 11.84 8.72 6.91
C CYS A 239 11.30 7.85 8.05
N SER A 240 10.51 6.82 7.73
CA SER A 240 9.95 5.91 8.74
C SER A 240 11.04 5.15 9.50
N THR A 241 11.99 4.57 8.78
CA THR A 241 13.10 3.80 9.37
C THR A 241 14.14 4.70 10.01
N GLY A 242 14.37 5.90 9.47
CA GLY A 242 15.22 6.92 10.07
C GLY A 242 14.75 7.37 11.45
N LEU A 243 13.44 7.61 11.62
CA LEU A 243 12.87 7.91 12.94
C LEU A 243 13.07 6.76 13.93
N LYS A 244 12.93 5.50 13.49
CA LYS A 244 13.21 4.33 14.33
C LYS A 244 14.70 4.18 14.67
N ALA A 245 15.58 4.48 13.73
CA ALA A 245 17.03 4.50 13.95
C ALA A 245 17.42 5.53 14.99
N LEU A 246 16.89 6.76 14.89
CA LEU A 246 17.10 7.81 15.87
C LEU A 246 16.58 7.42 17.27
N SER A 247 15.38 6.84 17.35
CA SER A 247 14.82 6.30 18.60
C SER A 247 15.71 5.24 19.24
N THR A 248 16.21 4.30 18.44
CA THR A 248 17.09 3.25 18.94
C THR A 248 18.42 3.83 19.42
N LEU A 249 19.02 4.77 18.67
CA LEU A 249 20.27 5.43 19.05
C LEU A 249 20.13 6.25 20.35
N SER A 250 19.00 6.92 20.54
CA SER A 250 18.78 7.79 21.70
C SER A 250 18.63 6.99 23.01
N VAL A 251 18.00 5.81 22.95
CA VAL A 251 17.89 4.89 24.09
C VAL A 251 19.27 4.40 24.55
N TYR A 252 20.20 4.19 23.62
CA TYR A 252 21.53 3.67 23.94
C TYR A 252 22.57 4.73 24.30
N SER A 253 22.43 5.95 23.80
CA SER A 253 23.36 7.03 24.16
C SER A 253 23.15 7.53 25.59
N ASN A 254 22.12 7.05 26.32
CA ASN A 254 21.75 7.43 27.69
C ASN A 254 21.55 8.94 27.94
N GLN A 255 21.69 9.78 26.91
CA GLN A 255 21.66 11.23 27.04
C GLN A 255 20.32 11.83 26.60
N PHE A 256 19.53 11.13 25.80
CA PHE A 256 18.24 11.65 25.29
C PHE A 256 17.19 10.54 25.14
N ARG A 257 16.14 10.55 25.96
CA ARG A 257 14.93 9.77 25.68
C ARG A 257 14.06 10.55 24.70
N LEU A 258 13.84 9.97 23.52
CA LEU A 258 12.83 10.49 22.61
C LEU A 258 11.44 10.31 23.23
N PRO A 259 10.54 11.30 23.11
CA PRO A 259 9.18 11.18 23.61
C PRO A 259 8.43 9.99 22.98
N ASP A 260 7.58 9.30 23.74
CA ASP A 260 6.83 8.12 23.27
C ASP A 260 5.95 8.43 22.04
N TRP A 261 5.47 9.67 21.91
CA TRP A 261 4.70 10.10 20.74
C TRP A 261 5.49 10.03 19.44
N VAL A 262 6.83 10.13 19.47
CA VAL A 262 7.69 10.02 18.27
C VAL A 262 7.67 8.58 17.75
N ASN A 263 7.72 7.59 18.66
CA ASN A 263 7.60 6.17 18.29
C ASN A 263 6.20 5.86 17.76
N ALA A 264 5.17 6.38 18.41
CA ALA A 264 3.78 6.24 17.94
C ALA A 264 3.60 6.86 16.54
N PHE A 265 4.10 8.07 16.33
CA PHE A 265 4.07 8.76 15.04
C PHE A 265 4.83 7.98 13.96
N SER A 266 6.03 7.47 14.27
CA SER A 266 6.80 6.66 13.33
C SER A 266 6.03 5.41 12.89
N ASN A 267 5.38 4.70 13.81
CA ASN A 267 4.56 3.53 13.49
C ASN A 267 3.33 3.88 12.65
N VAL A 268 2.63 4.97 12.97
CA VAL A 268 1.49 5.46 12.17
C VAL A 268 1.94 5.85 10.76
N TYR A 269 3.03 6.61 10.66
CA TYR A 269 3.61 7.02 9.38
C TYR A 269 4.06 5.82 8.54
N ALA A 270 4.62 4.80 9.18
CA ALA A 270 5.02 3.55 8.54
C ALA A 270 3.82 2.79 7.96
N LEU A 271 2.74 2.67 8.73
CA LEU A 271 1.51 1.97 8.34
C LEU A 271 0.82 2.67 7.17
N LEU A 272 0.61 4.00 7.29
CA LEU A 272 0.04 4.82 6.22
C LEU A 272 0.96 4.87 5.00
N GLY A 273 2.26 4.96 5.23
CA GLY A 273 3.32 5.03 4.21
C GLY A 273 3.29 3.86 3.23
N SER A 274 2.92 2.67 3.71
CA SER A 274 2.77 1.48 2.87
C SER A 274 1.77 1.70 1.72
N SER A 275 0.69 2.45 1.95
CA SER A 275 -0.28 2.83 0.90
C SER A 275 0.12 4.07 0.12
N LEU A 276 0.87 5.01 0.74
CA LEU A 276 1.34 6.22 0.07
C LEU A 276 2.27 5.90 -1.10
N ILE A 277 3.13 4.89 -0.97
CA ILE A 277 4.09 4.49 -2.00
C ILE A 277 3.40 4.28 -3.37
N PRO A 278 2.43 3.36 -3.53
CA PRO A 278 1.78 3.19 -4.82
C PRO A 278 0.81 4.35 -5.15
N LEU A 279 0.21 5.02 -4.17
CA LEU A 279 -0.61 6.21 -4.44
C LEU A 279 0.19 7.34 -5.11
N ILE A 280 1.44 7.56 -4.67
CA ILE A 280 2.38 8.50 -5.27
C ILE A 280 2.66 8.12 -6.74
N SER A 281 2.73 6.82 -7.06
CA SER A 281 2.83 6.35 -8.46
C SER A 281 1.63 6.80 -9.30
N ILE A 282 0.41 6.59 -8.80
CA ILE A 282 -0.81 6.96 -9.54
C ILE A 282 -0.96 8.47 -9.67
N ALA A 283 -0.72 9.23 -8.59
CA ALA A 283 -0.94 10.67 -8.56
C ALA A 283 -0.01 11.40 -9.56
N MET A 284 1.27 11.01 -9.58
CA MET A 284 2.32 11.69 -10.34
C MET A 284 2.45 11.19 -11.78
N VAL A 285 2.21 9.90 -12.05
CA VAL A 285 2.37 9.34 -13.41
C VAL A 285 1.08 9.56 -14.20
N GLY A 286 1.00 10.69 -14.91
CA GLY A 286 -0.23 11.11 -15.61
C GLY A 286 -0.78 10.08 -16.62
N LYS A 287 0.07 9.25 -17.24
CA LYS A 287 -0.36 8.13 -18.09
C LYS A 287 -1.03 7.02 -17.30
N LEU A 288 -0.47 6.66 -16.14
CA LEU A 288 -1.04 5.67 -15.24
C LEU A 288 -2.37 6.16 -14.67
N ARG A 289 -2.43 7.42 -14.23
CA ARG A 289 -3.65 8.09 -13.76
C ARG A 289 -4.78 8.05 -14.79
N ARG A 290 -4.46 8.35 -16.05
CA ARG A 290 -5.45 8.33 -17.15
C ARG A 290 -6.00 6.92 -17.39
N SER A 291 -5.13 5.92 -17.46
CA SER A 291 -5.55 4.54 -17.70
C SER A 291 -6.23 3.86 -16.50
N LEU A 292 -5.90 4.25 -15.26
CA LEU A 292 -6.49 3.68 -14.05
C LEU A 292 -7.76 4.40 -13.58
N ILE A 293 -7.84 5.73 -13.72
CA ILE A 293 -8.95 6.53 -13.19
C ILE A 293 -9.85 7.06 -14.30
N LYS A 294 -9.28 7.68 -15.34
CA LYS A 294 -10.11 8.39 -16.34
C LYS A 294 -10.85 7.44 -17.27
N GLU A 295 -10.15 6.50 -17.91
CA GLU A 295 -10.78 5.54 -18.84
C GLU A 295 -11.96 4.74 -18.23
N PRO A 296 -11.85 4.15 -17.02
CA PRO A 296 -12.98 3.41 -16.46
C PRO A 296 -14.13 4.33 -16.01
N VAL A 297 -13.84 5.52 -15.48
CA VAL A 297 -14.90 6.48 -15.13
C VAL A 297 -15.65 6.93 -16.40
N THR A 298 -14.95 7.26 -17.48
CA THR A 298 -15.57 7.64 -18.75
C THR A 298 -16.37 6.48 -19.35
N ASN A 299 -15.86 5.25 -19.29
CA ASN A 299 -16.58 4.07 -19.80
C ASN A 299 -17.81 3.71 -18.92
N MET A 300 -17.73 3.86 -17.60
CA MET A 300 -18.88 3.68 -16.71
C MET A 300 -19.95 4.74 -16.95
N VAL A 301 -19.55 6.02 -17.07
CA VAL A 301 -20.47 7.12 -17.39
C VAL A 301 -21.15 6.90 -18.74
N ASN A 302 -20.39 6.54 -19.78
CA ASN A 302 -20.94 6.27 -21.11
C ASN A 302 -21.84 5.03 -21.14
N SER A 303 -21.49 3.96 -20.43
CA SER A 303 -22.34 2.77 -20.34
C SER A 303 -23.64 3.02 -19.57
N SER A 304 -23.59 3.86 -18.53
CA SER A 304 -24.76 4.33 -17.79
C SER A 304 -25.65 5.22 -18.64
N LEU A 305 -25.06 6.14 -19.41
CA LEU A 305 -25.78 6.96 -20.40
C LEU A 305 -26.45 6.10 -21.47
N ASN A 306 -25.73 5.12 -22.03
CA ASN A 306 -26.25 4.23 -23.06
C ASN A 306 -27.39 3.32 -22.55
N ARG A 307 -27.36 2.90 -21.28
CA ARG A 307 -28.50 2.21 -20.66
C ARG A 307 -29.71 3.12 -20.50
N LYS A 308 -29.50 4.37 -20.08
CA LYS A 308 -30.59 5.35 -19.96
C LYS A 308 -31.21 5.67 -21.32
N THR A 309 -30.40 5.90 -22.36
CA THR A 309 -30.90 6.15 -23.72
C THR A 309 -31.63 4.95 -24.31
N MET A 310 -31.14 3.72 -24.11
CA MET A 310 -31.88 2.52 -24.50
C MET A 310 -33.21 2.38 -23.74
N PHE A 311 -33.24 2.69 -22.44
CA PHE A 311 -34.47 2.66 -21.67
C PHE A 311 -35.48 3.68 -22.19
N PHE A 312 -35.05 4.93 -22.45
CA PHE A 312 -35.88 5.98 -23.03
C PHE A 312 -36.37 5.65 -24.44
N GLN A 313 -35.54 5.05 -25.30
CA GLN A 313 -35.98 4.58 -26.62
C GLN A 313 -37.02 3.46 -26.51
N LYS A 314 -36.88 2.57 -25.52
CA LYS A 314 -37.83 1.47 -25.29
C LYS A 314 -39.17 2.00 -24.77
N THR A 315 -39.19 2.95 -23.83
CA THR A 315 -40.42 3.61 -23.39
C THR A 315 -41.04 4.47 -24.48
N ALA A 316 -40.26 5.17 -25.31
CA ALA A 316 -40.78 5.93 -26.45
C ALA A 316 -41.41 5.02 -27.52
N ARG A 317 -40.80 3.86 -27.82
CA ARG A 317 -41.39 2.85 -28.71
C ARG A 317 -42.68 2.25 -28.14
N LEU A 318 -42.72 1.95 -26.84
CA LEU A 318 -43.93 1.45 -26.17
C LEU A 318 -45.05 2.49 -26.16
N ALA A 319 -44.73 3.78 -25.95
CA ALA A 319 -45.70 4.87 -26.03
C ALA A 319 -46.24 5.06 -27.46
N LEU A 320 -45.40 4.91 -28.49
CA LEU A 320 -45.83 4.95 -29.90
C LEU A 320 -46.72 3.75 -30.26
N VAL A 321 -46.41 2.54 -29.76
CA VAL A 321 -47.23 1.34 -29.96
C VAL A 321 -48.57 1.46 -29.25
N ALA A 322 -48.61 2.02 -28.03
CA ALA A 322 -49.85 2.31 -27.32
C ALA A 322 -50.72 3.35 -28.05
N LYS A 323 -50.10 4.39 -28.63
CA LYS A 323 -50.80 5.40 -29.45
C LYS A 323 -51.36 4.81 -30.75
N ASN A 324 -50.66 3.87 -31.39
CA ASN A 324 -51.16 3.18 -32.58
C ASN A 324 -52.31 2.20 -32.27
N LYS A 325 -52.30 1.55 -31.08
CA LYS A 325 -53.45 0.76 -30.61
C LYS A 325 -54.68 1.61 -30.32
N ASN A 326 -54.52 2.82 -29.77
CA ASN A 326 -55.63 3.74 -29.55
C ASN A 326 -56.14 4.43 -30.84
N LYS A 327 -55.38 4.37 -31.94
CA LYS A 327 -55.83 4.89 -33.25
C LYS A 327 -56.76 3.92 -33.99
N THR A 328 -56.95 2.71 -33.45
CA THR A 328 -57.88 1.69 -33.98
C THR A 328 -59.24 1.70 -33.27
N GLN A 329 -59.51 2.68 -32.39
CA GLN A 329 -60.84 3.00 -31.91
C GLN A 329 -61.24 4.42 -32.37
N PRO A 330 -62.43 4.62 -32.97
CA PRO A 330 -62.90 5.94 -33.33
C PRO A 330 -63.48 6.61 -32.10
N SER A 331 -62.78 7.60 -31.54
CA SER A 331 -63.44 8.66 -30.76
C SER A 331 -62.63 9.95 -30.77
N SER A 332 -63.41 11.02 -30.73
CA SER A 332 -63.16 12.41 -31.08
C SER A 332 -62.26 13.19 -30.12
N SER A 333 -61.66 14.27 -30.67
CA SER A 333 -61.25 15.52 -29.99
C SER A 333 -60.19 15.46 -28.87
N SER A 334 -58.94 15.85 -29.20
CA SER A 334 -58.06 16.76 -28.41
C SER A 334 -56.59 16.66 -28.89
N SER A 335 -56.26 17.27 -30.03
CA SER A 335 -54.95 17.13 -30.68
C SER A 335 -53.88 18.16 -30.27
N THR A 336 -54.14 19.05 -29.30
CA THR A 336 -53.23 20.17 -29.01
C THR A 336 -52.26 19.89 -27.85
N ALA A 337 -52.67 19.15 -26.81
CA ALA A 337 -51.83 18.88 -25.64
C ALA A 337 -50.70 17.86 -25.92
N ALA A 338 -50.97 16.85 -26.76
CA ALA A 338 -49.99 15.80 -27.07
C ALA A 338 -48.82 16.30 -27.94
N GLN A 339 -49.05 17.30 -28.81
CA GLN A 339 -47.99 17.92 -29.60
C GLN A 339 -47.09 18.84 -28.76
N GLN A 340 -47.65 19.46 -27.71
CA GLN A 340 -46.91 20.36 -26.82
C GLN A 340 -45.93 19.60 -25.91
N THR A 341 -46.34 18.43 -25.39
CA THR A 341 -45.47 17.55 -24.60
C THR A 341 -44.33 16.99 -25.47
N GLN A 342 -44.60 16.69 -26.75
CA GLN A 342 -43.62 16.17 -27.71
C GLN A 342 -42.56 17.22 -28.10
N ARG A 343 -42.93 18.49 -28.23
CA ARG A 343 -41.96 19.60 -28.42
C ARG A 343 -41.09 19.83 -27.18
N LYS A 344 -41.66 19.74 -25.97
CA LYS A 344 -40.88 19.87 -24.72
C LYS A 344 -39.85 18.74 -24.55
N THR A 345 -40.20 17.50 -24.94
CA THR A 345 -39.26 16.37 -24.86
C THR A 345 -38.15 16.46 -25.91
N LEU A 346 -38.46 16.86 -27.14
CA LEU A 346 -37.45 17.06 -28.19
C LEU A 346 -36.52 18.25 -27.89
N GLY A 347 -37.05 19.34 -27.32
CA GLY A 347 -36.26 20.48 -26.85
C GLY A 347 -35.29 20.10 -25.72
N SER A 348 -35.78 19.33 -24.74
CA SER A 348 -34.95 18.81 -23.64
C SER A 348 -33.81 17.90 -24.12
N ILE A 349 -34.02 17.10 -25.17
CA ILE A 349 -33.00 16.24 -25.77
C ILE A 349 -31.91 17.07 -26.47
N ALA A 350 -32.31 18.13 -27.20
CA ALA A 350 -31.38 19.03 -27.87
C ALA A 350 -30.55 19.85 -26.87
N GLU A 351 -31.16 20.32 -25.78
CA GLU A 351 -30.45 20.99 -24.68
C GLU A 351 -29.45 20.06 -23.98
N LEU A 352 -29.83 18.80 -23.71
CA LEU A 352 -28.90 17.82 -23.12
C LEU A 352 -27.70 17.56 -24.02
N GLN A 353 -27.91 17.41 -25.33
CA GLN A 353 -26.84 17.21 -26.31
C GLN A 353 -25.92 18.43 -26.43
N ALA A 354 -26.48 19.65 -26.43
CA ALA A 354 -25.72 20.89 -26.48
C ALA A 354 -24.88 21.11 -25.20
N THR A 355 -25.40 20.73 -24.04
CA THR A 355 -24.69 20.84 -22.75
C THR A 355 -23.56 19.82 -22.64
N THR A 356 -23.74 18.64 -23.24
CA THR A 356 -22.72 17.57 -23.32
C THR A 356 -21.56 17.97 -24.23
N LEU A 357 -21.82 18.68 -25.33
CA LEU A 357 -20.78 19.19 -26.23
C LEU A 357 -19.98 20.35 -25.61
N ARG A 358 -20.61 21.19 -24.77
CA ARG A 358 -19.94 22.30 -24.07
C ARG A 358 -19.10 21.87 -22.86
N THR A 359 -19.35 20.70 -22.29
CA THR A 359 -18.58 20.16 -21.15
C THR A 359 -17.45 19.20 -21.58
N ALA A 360 -17.41 18.84 -22.87
CA ALA A 360 -16.40 17.97 -23.48
C ALA A 360 -15.31 18.72 -24.28
N ALA A 361 -15.48 20.03 -24.52
CA ALA A 361 -14.45 20.95 -24.99
C ALA A 361 -13.84 21.68 -23.78
#